data_AF-A0A7C3LLG9-F1
#
_entry.id   AF-A0A7C3LLG9-F1
#
_cell.length_a   1.000
_cell.length_b   1.000
_cell.length_c   1.000
_cell.angle_alpha   90.00
_cell.angle_beta   90.00
_cell.angle_gamma   90.00
#
_symmetry.space_group_name_H-M   'P 1'
#
loop_
_entity.id
_entity.type
_entity.pdbx_description
1 polymer ?
#
loop_
_entity_poly.entity_id
_entity_poly.type
_entity_poly.pdbx_seq_one_letter_code
_entity_poly.pdbx_strand_id
1 'polypeptide(L)'
;MPFEKYQPWIPIVLHDRTWPNRRIEKAPLWCSVDLRDGNQALIDPMNVERKRRMFDVLVNMGFKEIEVGFPAASQPDYDFVRVLIEEDLIPEDVTIQVLTQCRQELLERTYEAIAGAPRAIVHFYNSTNPLQRQVVFGLDKPGIIDIATSAARTARDLEKAIPATVVRYEYSPESFTLTEPDFAVEICQAVMDVIEPDAHANKIILNLPATVECYT
;
A
#
# COMPACT_ATOMS: atom_id res chain seq x y z
N MET A 1 21.31 31.43 -5.08
CA MET A 1 20.58 30.14 -5.08
C MET A 1 19.99 29.97 -6.47
N PRO A 2 20.10 28.78 -7.09
CA PRO A 2 19.58 28.53 -8.44
C PRO A 2 18.07 28.23 -8.41
N PHE A 3 17.26 29.25 -8.09
CA PHE A 3 15.81 29.11 -7.94
C PHE A 3 15.10 28.70 -9.24
N GLU A 4 15.68 29.00 -10.40
CA GLU A 4 15.19 28.65 -11.73
C GLU A 4 15.07 27.13 -11.98
N LYS A 5 15.71 26.30 -11.14
CA LYS A 5 15.60 24.84 -11.20
C LYS A 5 14.32 24.30 -10.57
N TYR A 6 13.54 25.13 -9.90
CA TYR A 6 12.35 24.73 -9.15
C TYR A 6 11.12 25.45 -9.70
N GLN A 7 10.04 24.70 -9.88
CA GLN A 7 8.76 25.25 -10.35
C GLN A 7 7.70 25.12 -9.25
N PRO A 8 6.90 26.17 -8.99
CA PRO A 8 5.78 26.06 -8.08
C PRO A 8 4.73 25.09 -8.65
N TRP A 9 4.18 24.25 -7.78
CA TRP A 9 3.15 23.27 -8.12
C TRP A 9 2.00 23.37 -7.12
N ILE A 10 0.81 23.68 -7.61
CA ILE A 10 -0.44 23.62 -6.85
C ILE A 10 -1.40 22.81 -7.71
N PRO A 11 -1.62 21.51 -7.41
CA PRO A 11 -2.35 20.62 -8.30
C PRO A 11 -3.85 20.93 -8.36
N ILE A 12 -4.41 21.51 -7.29
CA ILE A 12 -5.84 21.82 -7.20
C ILE A 12 -6.09 22.99 -6.24
N VAL A 13 -7.10 23.81 -6.56
CA VAL A 13 -7.61 24.86 -5.66
C VAL A 13 -9.08 24.57 -5.35
N LEU A 14 -9.35 24.13 -4.13
CA LEU A 14 -10.71 23.90 -3.62
C LEU A 14 -11.20 25.16 -2.89
N HIS A 15 -12.03 25.96 -3.57
CA HIS A 15 -12.54 27.23 -3.05
C HIS A 15 -13.59 27.06 -1.94
N ASP A 16 -14.31 25.94 -1.94
CA ASP A 16 -15.36 25.57 -0.98
C ASP A 16 -14.86 24.58 0.09
N ARG A 17 -13.55 24.50 0.31
CA ARG A 17 -12.94 23.57 1.27
C ARG A 17 -13.51 23.74 2.68
N THR A 18 -13.82 22.63 3.35
CA THR A 18 -14.41 22.64 4.69
C THR A 18 -13.44 22.22 5.80
N TRP A 19 -12.34 21.54 5.46
CA TRP A 19 -11.36 21.01 6.42
C TRP A 19 -10.73 22.06 7.37
N PRO A 20 -10.52 23.35 7.01
CA PRO A 20 -9.98 24.33 7.96
C PRO A 20 -10.92 24.62 9.15
N ASN A 21 -12.22 24.32 9.00
CA ASN A 21 -13.25 24.57 10.02
C ASN A 21 -13.65 23.31 10.79
N ARG A 22 -12.92 22.20 10.63
CA ARG A 22 -13.20 20.92 11.31
C ARG A 22 -12.16 20.64 12.38
N ARG A 23 -12.61 20.16 13.53
CA ARG A 23 -11.74 19.63 14.60
C ARG A 23 -11.80 18.11 14.60
N ILE A 24 -10.65 17.47 14.79
CA ILE A 24 -10.58 16.00 14.95
C ILE A 24 -11.11 15.63 16.34
N GLU A 25 -12.13 14.78 16.40
CA GLU A 25 -12.79 14.34 17.64
C GLU A 25 -12.73 12.83 17.87
N LYS A 26 -12.27 12.07 16.86
CA LYS A 26 -12.17 10.60 16.90
C LYS A 26 -10.82 10.19 16.32
N ALA A 27 -10.25 9.13 16.86
CA ALA A 27 -9.06 8.52 16.30
C ALA A 27 -9.36 7.97 14.89
N PRO A 28 -8.43 8.11 13.93
CA PRO A 28 -8.53 7.38 12.67
C PRO A 28 -8.28 5.88 12.89
N LEU A 29 -8.51 5.10 11.84
CA LEU A 29 -7.92 3.77 11.75
C LEU A 29 -6.41 3.94 11.55
N TRP A 30 -5.62 3.28 12.39
CA TRP A 30 -4.16 3.35 12.33
C TRP A 30 -3.60 2.10 11.66
N CYS A 31 -2.76 2.30 10.65
CA CYS A 31 -1.86 1.29 10.13
C CYS A 31 -0.41 1.69 10.50
N SER A 32 0.34 0.77 11.10
CA SER A 32 1.78 0.95 11.32
C SER A 32 2.57 0.30 10.19
N VAL A 33 3.54 1.03 9.64
CA VAL A 33 4.42 0.59 8.54
C VAL A 33 5.87 0.38 8.97
N ASP A 34 6.13 0.38 10.28
CA ASP A 34 7.46 0.34 10.88
C ASP A 34 8.29 -0.89 10.45
N LEU A 35 7.64 -2.04 10.24
CA LEU A 35 8.30 -3.31 9.91
C LEU A 35 8.70 -3.46 8.43
N ARG A 36 8.19 -2.58 7.56
CA ARG A 36 8.50 -2.55 6.12
C ARG A 36 9.05 -1.19 5.71
N ASP A 37 8.22 -0.15 5.66
CA ASP A 37 8.63 1.19 5.23
C ASP A 37 9.66 1.80 6.18
N GLY A 38 9.42 1.67 7.49
CA GLY A 38 10.39 2.09 8.51
C GLY A 38 11.70 1.30 8.45
N ASN A 39 11.60 -0.03 8.30
CA ASN A 39 12.76 -0.92 8.19
C ASN A 39 13.63 -0.62 6.96
N GLN A 40 13.02 -0.27 5.82
CA GLN A 40 13.72 0.08 4.59
C GLN A 40 14.56 1.37 4.73
N ALA A 41 14.20 2.25 5.67
CA ALA A 41 14.93 3.49 5.93
C ALA A 41 16.13 3.33 6.90
N LEU A 42 16.33 2.15 7.49
CA LEU A 42 17.42 1.91 8.44
C LEU A 42 18.75 1.67 7.72
N ILE A 43 19.83 2.22 8.30
CA ILE A 43 21.21 1.90 7.89
C ILE A 43 21.48 0.40 8.10
N ASP A 44 21.09 -0.10 9.28
CA ASP A 44 21.19 -1.51 9.66
C ASP A 44 19.77 -2.12 9.76
N PRO A 45 19.29 -2.79 8.70
CA PRO A 45 17.96 -3.40 8.68
C PRO A 45 17.71 -4.33 9.87
N MET A 46 16.45 -4.41 10.29
CA MET A 46 16.01 -5.34 11.32
C MET A 46 16.16 -6.77 10.84
N ASN A 47 16.80 -7.61 11.66
CA ASN A 47 16.69 -9.05 11.54
C ASN A 47 15.32 -9.54 12.06
N VAL A 48 15.03 -10.84 11.91
CA VAL A 48 13.77 -11.45 12.35
C VAL A 48 13.48 -11.18 13.83
N GLU A 49 14.49 -11.24 14.70
CA GLU A 49 14.33 -10.97 16.14
C GLU A 49 13.91 -9.52 16.43
N ARG A 50 14.56 -8.53 15.80
CA ARG A 50 14.21 -7.11 15.94
C ARG A 50 12.81 -6.83 15.37
N LYS A 51 12.47 -7.44 14.24
CA LYS A 51 11.12 -7.37 13.66
C LYS A 51 10.09 -7.96 14.59
N ARG A 52 10.36 -9.13 15.18
CA ARG A 52 9.46 -9.77 16.14
C ARG A 52 9.17 -8.85 17.34
N ARG A 53 10.23 -8.29 17.93
CA ARG A 53 10.08 -7.35 19.06
C ARG A 53 9.25 -6.13 18.68
N MET A 54 9.45 -5.57 17.49
CA MET A 54 8.67 -4.42 17.02
C MET A 54 7.20 -4.80 16.79
N PHE A 55 6.92 -5.95 16.17
CA PHE A 55 5.55 -6.46 16.00
C PHE A 55 4.84 -6.62 17.34
N ASP A 56 5.49 -7.23 18.33
CA ASP A 56 4.92 -7.39 19.67
C ASP A 56 4.62 -6.04 20.34
N VAL A 57 5.48 -5.03 20.15
CA VAL A 57 5.22 -3.67 20.67
C VAL A 57 3.99 -3.05 20.01
N LEU A 58 3.87 -3.12 18.68
CA LEU A 58 2.73 -2.56 17.93
C LEU A 58 1.41 -3.22 18.33
N VAL A 59 1.41 -4.55 18.46
CA VAL A 59 0.25 -5.31 18.94
C VAL A 59 -0.14 -4.87 20.35
N ASN A 60 0.83 -4.79 21.28
CA ASN A 60 0.56 -4.37 22.67
C ASN A 60 0.08 -2.91 22.78
N MET A 61 0.46 -2.05 21.84
CA MET A 61 -0.05 -0.67 21.76
C MET A 61 -1.48 -0.59 21.20
N GLY A 62 -1.97 -1.65 20.55
CA GLY A 62 -3.33 -1.74 20.02
C GLY A 62 -3.47 -1.44 18.53
N PHE A 63 -2.39 -1.46 17.74
CA PHE A 63 -2.50 -1.40 16.28
C PHE A 63 -3.26 -2.61 15.74
N LYS A 64 -4.10 -2.39 14.72
CA LYS A 64 -4.96 -3.42 14.10
C LYS A 64 -4.64 -3.68 12.64
N GLU A 65 -3.95 -2.75 11.98
CA GLU A 65 -3.36 -2.95 10.66
C GLU A 65 -1.84 -2.72 10.82
N ILE A 66 -1.03 -3.69 10.39
CA ILE A 66 0.42 -3.65 10.54
C ILE A 66 1.06 -4.17 9.25
N GLU A 67 1.83 -3.32 8.56
CA GLU A 67 2.58 -3.71 7.36
C GLU A 67 3.85 -4.47 7.75
N VAL A 68 3.90 -5.76 7.41
CA VAL A 68 4.92 -6.70 7.91
C VAL A 68 6.06 -6.98 6.92
N GLY A 69 5.93 -6.56 5.66
CA GLY A 69 7.01 -6.70 4.69
C GLY A 69 6.64 -6.50 3.23
N PHE A 70 7.67 -6.54 2.38
CA PHE A 70 7.61 -6.68 0.94
C PHE A 70 8.17 -8.07 0.54
N PRO A 71 7.41 -9.16 0.78
CA PRO A 71 7.92 -10.53 0.74
C PRO A 71 8.37 -10.98 -0.67
N ALA A 72 7.84 -10.35 -1.71
CA ALA A 72 8.25 -10.63 -3.07
C ALA A 72 9.62 -10.06 -3.44
N ALA A 73 10.06 -8.99 -2.77
CA ALA A 73 11.33 -8.29 -3.04
C ALA A 73 12.41 -8.56 -1.97
N SER A 74 12.05 -9.09 -0.80
CA SER A 74 12.96 -9.32 0.34
C SER A 74 12.74 -10.70 0.95
N GLN A 75 13.77 -11.55 0.92
CA GLN A 75 13.72 -12.87 1.57
C GLN A 75 13.52 -12.77 3.09
N PRO A 76 14.21 -11.88 3.84
CA PRO A 76 13.93 -11.68 5.26
C PRO A 76 12.50 -11.25 5.56
N ASP A 77 11.86 -10.49 4.66
CA ASP A 77 10.45 -10.12 4.80
C ASP A 77 9.53 -11.31 4.56
N TYR A 78 9.83 -12.12 3.54
CA TYR A 78 9.13 -13.38 3.30
C TYR A 78 9.21 -14.30 4.53
N ASP A 79 10.41 -14.54 5.04
CA ASP A 79 10.65 -15.42 6.19
C ASP A 79 9.93 -14.89 7.43
N PHE A 80 9.92 -13.58 7.65
CA PHE A 80 9.20 -12.99 8.77
C PHE A 80 7.68 -13.17 8.66
N VAL A 81 7.09 -12.99 7.46
CA VAL A 81 5.67 -13.28 7.23
C VAL A 81 5.36 -14.76 7.52
N ARG A 82 6.23 -15.68 7.06
CA ARG A 82 6.07 -17.12 7.33
C ARG A 82 6.11 -17.43 8.81
N VAL A 83 7.09 -16.89 9.55
CA VAL A 83 7.19 -17.06 11.01
C VAL A 83 5.91 -16.57 11.71
N LEU A 84 5.38 -15.41 11.34
CA LEU A 84 4.14 -14.90 11.95
C LEU A 84 2.94 -15.84 11.75
N ILE A 85 2.84 -16.49 10.59
CA ILE A 85 1.74 -17.39 10.24
C ILE A 85 1.95 -18.79 10.86
N GLU A 86 3.14 -19.37 10.68
CA GLU A 86 3.44 -20.76 11.05
C GLU A 86 3.53 -20.97 12.56
N GLU A 87 3.93 -19.93 13.31
CA GLU A 87 3.97 -19.95 14.76
C GLU A 87 2.69 -19.36 15.41
N ASP A 88 1.64 -19.09 14.61
CA ASP A 88 0.34 -18.56 15.06
C ASP A 88 0.46 -17.29 15.92
N LEU A 89 1.25 -16.33 15.44
CA LEU A 89 1.61 -15.15 16.21
C LEU A 89 0.77 -13.91 15.88
N ILE A 90 -0.17 -14.01 14.94
CA ILE A 90 -1.03 -12.91 14.51
C ILE A 90 -2.29 -12.91 15.38
N PRO A 91 -2.52 -11.89 16.23
CA PRO A 91 -3.73 -11.85 17.05
C PRO A 91 -5.02 -11.84 16.25
N GLU A 92 -6.10 -12.36 16.83
CA GLU A 92 -7.41 -12.48 16.19
C GLU A 92 -8.02 -11.14 15.73
N ASP A 93 -7.56 -9.99 16.23
CA ASP A 93 -8.07 -8.67 15.83
C ASP A 93 -7.06 -7.84 15.01
N VAL A 94 -5.94 -8.46 14.60
CA VAL A 94 -4.91 -7.84 13.77
C VAL A 94 -5.03 -8.33 12.32
N THR A 95 -4.79 -7.42 11.38
CA THR A 95 -4.66 -7.70 9.96
C THR A 95 -3.24 -7.33 9.53
N ILE A 96 -2.49 -8.31 9.04
CA ILE A 96 -1.17 -8.04 8.46
C ILE A 96 -1.32 -7.39 7.08
N GLN A 97 -0.43 -6.48 6.72
CA GLN A 97 -0.38 -5.87 5.40
C GLN A 97 0.96 -6.22 4.73
N VAL A 98 0.90 -6.55 3.44
CA VAL A 98 2.09 -6.84 2.63
C VAL A 98 2.12 -5.95 1.40
N LEU A 99 3.28 -5.38 1.10
CA LEU A 99 3.49 -4.56 -0.08
C LEU A 99 3.88 -5.42 -1.28
N THR A 100 3.37 -5.07 -2.46
CA THR A 100 3.82 -5.65 -3.71
C THR A 100 3.75 -4.65 -4.87
N GLN A 101 4.60 -4.86 -5.87
CA GLN A 101 4.53 -4.11 -7.13
C GLN A 101 3.54 -4.79 -8.08
N CYS A 102 3.04 -4.02 -9.05
CA CYS A 102 2.12 -4.51 -10.09
C CYS A 102 2.80 -5.40 -11.15
N ARG A 103 3.53 -6.44 -10.73
CA ARG A 103 4.11 -7.48 -11.61
C ARG A 103 3.59 -8.84 -11.20
N GLN A 104 3.26 -9.68 -12.18
CA GLN A 104 2.60 -10.96 -11.94
C GLN A 104 3.42 -11.87 -11.01
N GLU A 105 4.72 -12.02 -11.27
CA GLU A 105 5.61 -12.87 -10.48
C GLU A 105 5.77 -12.39 -9.03
N LEU A 106 5.67 -11.08 -8.81
CA LEU A 106 5.74 -10.49 -7.47
C LEU A 106 4.42 -10.66 -6.73
N LEU A 107 3.29 -10.56 -7.43
CA LEU A 107 1.98 -10.87 -6.88
C LEU A 107 1.93 -12.35 -6.47
N GLU A 108 2.27 -13.28 -7.36
CA GLU A 108 2.31 -14.72 -7.08
C GLU A 108 3.10 -15.01 -5.79
N ARG A 109 4.33 -14.51 -5.70
CA ARG A 109 5.17 -14.67 -4.51
C ARG A 109 4.62 -14.01 -3.25
N THR A 110 3.88 -12.90 -3.39
CA THR A 110 3.21 -12.24 -2.26
C THR A 110 2.08 -13.11 -1.72
N TYR A 111 1.29 -13.73 -2.61
CA TYR A 111 0.21 -14.64 -2.23
C TYR A 111 0.74 -15.95 -1.62
N GLU A 112 1.86 -16.46 -2.11
CA GLU A 112 2.58 -17.58 -1.47
C GLU A 112 2.98 -17.24 -0.03
N ALA A 113 3.50 -16.03 0.20
CA ALA A 113 3.94 -15.61 1.52
C ALA A 113 2.80 -15.59 2.54
N ILE A 114 1.64 -15.05 2.16
CA ILE A 114 0.48 -14.88 3.05
C ILE A 114 -0.43 -16.12 3.13
N ALA A 115 -0.16 -17.16 2.35
CA ALA A 115 -0.98 -18.37 2.35
C ALA A 115 -1.04 -18.99 3.77
N GLY A 116 -2.25 -19.11 4.31
CA GLY A 116 -2.51 -19.61 5.67
C GLY A 116 -2.69 -18.52 6.73
N ALA A 117 -2.47 -17.24 6.40
CA ALA A 117 -2.86 -16.14 7.28
C ALA A 117 -4.38 -16.13 7.47
N PRO A 118 -4.92 -15.80 8.66
CA PRO A 118 -6.37 -15.67 8.86
C PRO A 118 -6.94 -14.50 8.04
N ARG A 119 -6.19 -13.40 7.95
CA ARG A 119 -6.53 -12.23 7.13
C ARG A 119 -5.29 -11.42 6.76
N ALA A 120 -5.30 -10.83 5.57
CA ALA A 120 -4.21 -9.98 5.08
C ALA A 120 -4.71 -8.85 4.19
N ILE A 121 -4.02 -7.71 4.22
CA ILE A 121 -4.16 -6.63 3.24
C ILE A 121 -3.05 -6.79 2.20
N VAL A 122 -3.43 -6.97 0.94
CA VAL A 122 -2.48 -6.91 -0.19
C VAL A 122 -2.47 -5.49 -0.71
N HIS A 123 -1.38 -4.77 -0.38
CA HIS A 123 -1.14 -3.42 -0.85
C HIS A 123 -0.33 -3.47 -2.14
N PHE A 124 -0.97 -3.18 -3.27
CA PHE A 124 -0.30 -3.05 -4.55
C PHE A 124 -0.23 -1.59 -5.00
N TYR A 125 0.85 -1.24 -5.67
CA TYR A 125 1.08 0.14 -6.11
C TYR A 125 1.83 0.18 -7.44
N ASN A 126 1.68 1.31 -8.14
CA ASN A 126 2.52 1.71 -9.25
C ASN A 126 2.61 3.24 -9.28
N SER A 127 3.73 3.78 -9.72
CA SER A 127 3.94 5.23 -9.77
C SER A 127 3.13 5.87 -10.88
N THR A 128 2.53 7.01 -10.56
CA THR A 128 1.53 7.65 -11.43
C THR A 128 1.92 9.04 -11.92
N ASN A 129 2.97 9.67 -11.36
CA ASN A 129 3.31 11.05 -11.70
C ASN A 129 3.85 11.20 -13.15
N PRO A 130 3.67 12.36 -13.80
CA PRO A 130 4.10 12.57 -15.19
C PRO A 130 5.57 12.22 -15.46
N LEU A 131 6.46 12.56 -14.51
CA LEU A 131 7.89 12.29 -14.65
C LEU A 131 8.17 10.79 -14.74
N GLN A 132 7.67 9.98 -13.79
CA GLN A 132 7.91 8.54 -13.79
C GLN A 132 7.21 7.86 -14.97
N ARG A 133 6.00 8.30 -15.37
CA ARG A 133 5.35 7.81 -16.59
C ARG A 133 6.26 7.96 -17.82
N GLN A 134 6.89 9.11 -17.96
CA GLN A 134 7.78 9.40 -19.08
C GLN A 134 9.14 8.68 -18.99
N VAL A 135 9.81 8.73 -17.84
CA VAL A 135 11.24 8.34 -17.74
C VAL A 135 11.48 6.96 -17.16
N VAL A 136 10.52 6.40 -16.42
CA VAL A 136 10.61 5.06 -15.81
C VAL A 136 9.85 4.04 -16.63
N PHE A 137 8.59 4.35 -16.97
CA PHE A 137 7.72 3.40 -17.68
C PHE A 137 7.75 3.55 -19.19
N GLY A 138 7.90 4.78 -19.70
CA GLY A 138 7.73 5.06 -21.13
C GLY A 138 6.29 4.81 -21.61
N LEU A 139 5.31 4.99 -20.72
CA LEU A 139 3.89 4.72 -20.98
C LEU A 139 3.05 5.99 -20.78
N ASP A 140 1.92 6.04 -21.48
CA ASP A 140 0.90 7.06 -21.30
C ASP A 140 -0.08 6.70 -20.17
N LYS A 141 -1.07 7.57 -19.93
CA LYS A 141 -2.08 7.37 -18.87
C LYS A 141 -2.82 6.03 -19.01
N PRO A 142 -3.35 5.64 -20.19
CA PRO A 142 -3.94 4.31 -20.40
C PRO A 142 -2.99 3.15 -20.07
N GLY A 143 -1.73 3.20 -20.49
CA GLY A 143 -0.76 2.14 -20.17
C GLY A 143 -0.51 1.99 -18.66
N ILE A 144 -0.50 3.11 -17.92
CA ILE A 144 -0.33 3.10 -16.46
C ILE A 144 -1.57 2.58 -15.73
N ILE A 145 -2.77 2.88 -16.25
CA ILE A 145 -4.03 2.28 -15.78
C ILE A 145 -4.02 0.77 -16.04
N ASP A 146 -3.54 0.32 -17.21
CA ASP A 146 -3.49 -1.11 -17.55
C ASP A 146 -2.57 -1.89 -16.59
N ILE A 147 -1.44 -1.31 -16.18
CA ILE A 147 -0.57 -1.91 -15.14
C ILE A 147 -1.36 -2.15 -13.83
N ALA A 148 -2.05 -1.11 -13.34
CA ALA A 148 -2.78 -1.19 -12.07
C ALA A 148 -3.96 -2.16 -12.14
N THR A 149 -4.74 -2.10 -13.23
CA THR A 149 -5.92 -2.95 -13.40
C THR A 149 -5.56 -4.40 -13.72
N SER A 150 -4.46 -4.65 -14.43
CA SER A 150 -3.94 -6.01 -14.64
C SER A 150 -3.47 -6.63 -13.33
N ALA A 151 -2.76 -5.88 -12.49
CA ALA A 151 -2.40 -6.32 -11.15
C ALA A 151 -3.63 -6.62 -10.29
N ALA A 152 -4.66 -5.78 -10.33
CA ALA A 152 -5.92 -6.02 -9.62
C ALA A 152 -6.62 -7.31 -10.09
N ARG A 153 -6.65 -7.58 -11.41
CA ARG A 153 -7.20 -8.84 -11.96
C ARG A 153 -6.41 -10.04 -11.48
N THR A 154 -5.07 -9.99 -11.56
CA THR A 154 -4.18 -11.05 -11.08
C THR A 154 -4.37 -11.29 -9.58
N ALA A 155 -4.47 -10.23 -8.77
CA ALA A 155 -4.71 -10.33 -7.34
C ALA A 155 -6.02 -11.06 -7.02
N ARG A 156 -7.11 -10.74 -7.74
CA ARG A 156 -8.41 -11.42 -7.60
C ARG A 156 -8.35 -12.90 -7.99
N ASP A 157 -7.54 -13.26 -8.97
CA ASP A 157 -7.35 -14.65 -9.36
C ASP A 157 -6.50 -15.43 -8.35
N LEU A 158 -5.44 -14.82 -7.81
CA LEU A 158 -4.59 -15.43 -6.79
C LEU A 158 -5.30 -15.58 -5.43
N GLU A 159 -6.20 -14.66 -5.08
CA GLU A 159 -7.06 -14.77 -3.89
C GLU A 159 -7.83 -16.10 -3.87
N LYS A 160 -8.31 -16.56 -5.02
CA LYS A 160 -9.04 -17.84 -5.14
C LYS A 160 -8.18 -19.06 -4.81
N ALA A 161 -6.85 -18.94 -4.92
CA ALA A 161 -5.91 -20.01 -4.61
C ALA A 161 -5.63 -20.16 -3.10
N ILE A 162 -5.99 -19.17 -2.27
CA ILE A 162 -5.79 -19.17 -0.82
C ILE A 162 -7.12 -19.00 -0.06
N PRO A 163 -8.12 -19.89 -0.25
CA PRO A 163 -9.49 -19.69 0.24
C PRO A 163 -9.63 -19.64 1.78
N ALA A 164 -8.59 -20.03 2.53
CA ALA A 164 -8.56 -19.94 3.98
C ALA A 164 -8.21 -18.54 4.50
N THR A 165 -7.70 -17.65 3.64
CA THR A 165 -7.26 -16.31 4.00
C THR A 165 -8.28 -15.26 3.56
N VAL A 166 -8.74 -14.43 4.48
CA VAL A 166 -9.58 -13.27 4.12
C VAL A 166 -8.69 -12.15 3.59
N VAL A 167 -8.75 -11.88 2.29
CA VAL A 167 -7.94 -10.85 1.64
C VAL A 167 -8.72 -9.54 1.56
N ARG A 168 -8.05 -8.44 1.93
CA ARG A 168 -8.46 -7.06 1.66
C ARG A 168 -7.44 -6.40 0.74
N TYR A 169 -7.87 -5.37 0.02
CA TYR A 169 -7.02 -4.67 -0.95
C TYR A 169 -6.73 -3.24 -0.53
N GLU A 170 -5.49 -2.84 -0.77
CA GLU A 170 -5.05 -1.45 -0.75
C GLU A 170 -4.38 -1.12 -2.07
N TYR A 171 -4.76 0.02 -2.65
CA TYR A 171 -4.13 0.57 -3.84
C TYR A 171 -3.56 1.95 -3.56
N SER A 172 -2.32 2.18 -3.99
CA SER A 172 -1.68 3.49 -3.98
C SER A 172 -1.30 3.94 -5.39
N PRO A 173 -1.83 5.08 -5.87
CA PRO A 173 -1.21 5.80 -6.98
C PRO A 173 0.09 6.46 -6.47
N GLU A 174 1.22 5.74 -6.54
CA GLU A 174 2.49 6.21 -5.97
C GLU A 174 2.96 7.53 -6.62
N SER A 175 3.63 8.37 -5.84
CA SER A 175 3.96 9.76 -6.16
C SER A 175 2.72 10.65 -6.34
N PHE A 176 1.64 10.36 -5.61
CA PHE A 176 0.33 11.03 -5.72
C PHE A 176 0.41 12.57 -5.69
N THR A 177 1.25 13.16 -4.83
CA THR A 177 1.39 14.62 -4.72
C THR A 177 1.85 15.29 -6.02
N LEU A 178 2.54 14.54 -6.89
CA LEU A 178 3.01 14.99 -8.20
C LEU A 178 2.14 14.49 -9.36
N THR A 179 1.06 13.76 -9.07
CA THR A 179 0.12 13.24 -10.06
C THR A 179 -1.03 14.22 -10.27
N GLU A 180 -1.54 14.32 -11.49
CA GLU A 180 -2.71 15.13 -11.79
C GLU A 180 -3.93 14.59 -11.03
N PRO A 181 -4.67 15.39 -10.25
CA PRO A 181 -5.79 14.90 -9.44
C PRO A 181 -6.85 14.13 -10.23
N ASP A 182 -7.22 14.61 -11.41
CA ASP A 182 -8.20 13.94 -12.27
C ASP A 182 -7.71 12.55 -12.69
N PHE A 183 -6.41 12.40 -12.98
CA PHE A 183 -5.83 11.11 -13.34
C PHE A 183 -5.71 10.18 -12.14
N ALA A 184 -5.41 10.71 -10.95
CA ALA A 184 -5.40 9.93 -9.72
C ALA A 184 -6.80 9.37 -9.39
N VAL A 185 -7.87 10.15 -9.61
CA VAL A 185 -9.25 9.67 -9.50
C VAL A 185 -9.54 8.59 -10.54
N GLU A 186 -9.20 8.84 -11.80
CA GLU A 186 -9.43 7.91 -12.92
C GLU A 186 -8.81 6.53 -12.67
N ILE A 187 -7.52 6.48 -12.28
CA ILE A 187 -6.84 5.21 -12.03
C ILE A 187 -7.37 4.48 -10.78
N CYS A 188 -7.72 5.22 -9.72
CA CYS A 188 -8.34 4.62 -8.53
C CYS A 188 -9.72 4.03 -8.87
N GLN A 189 -10.53 4.73 -9.68
CA GLN A 189 -11.82 4.22 -10.17
C GLN A 189 -11.64 2.94 -11.00
N ALA A 190 -10.71 2.95 -11.95
CA ALA A 190 -10.43 1.76 -12.77
C ALA A 190 -9.99 0.54 -11.93
N VAL A 191 -9.21 0.75 -10.86
CA VAL A 191 -8.85 -0.32 -9.92
C VAL A 191 -10.10 -0.80 -9.15
N MET A 192 -10.95 0.12 -8.69
CA MET A 192 -12.19 -0.24 -8.00
C MET A 192 -13.15 -1.03 -8.89
N ASP A 193 -13.24 -0.72 -10.17
CA ASP A 193 -14.08 -1.45 -11.12
C ASP A 193 -13.66 -2.92 -11.28
N VAL A 194 -12.38 -3.23 -11.06
CA VAL A 194 -11.85 -4.61 -11.08
C VAL A 194 -12.01 -5.31 -9.73
N ILE A 195 -11.73 -4.60 -8.64
CA ILE A 195 -11.80 -5.15 -7.28
C ILE A 195 -13.26 -5.35 -6.84
N GLU A 196 -14.18 -4.54 -7.37
CA GLU A 196 -15.61 -4.52 -7.04
C GLU A 196 -15.85 -4.41 -5.52
N PRO A 197 -15.31 -3.38 -4.84
CA PRO A 197 -15.48 -3.23 -3.41
C PRO A 197 -16.93 -2.95 -3.03
N ASP A 198 -17.36 -3.48 -1.89
CA ASP A 198 -18.68 -3.25 -1.31
C ASP A 198 -18.60 -2.35 -0.08
N ALA A 199 -19.58 -1.45 0.06
CA ALA A 199 -19.61 -0.47 1.15
C ALA A 199 -19.84 -1.10 2.54
N HIS A 200 -20.37 -2.33 2.59
CA HIS A 200 -20.80 -2.99 3.81
C HIS A 200 -19.84 -4.10 4.26
N ALA A 201 -19.28 -4.86 3.33
CA ALA A 201 -18.44 -6.03 3.62
C ALA A 201 -16.99 -5.87 3.13
N ASN A 202 -16.79 -5.54 1.86
CA ASN A 202 -15.49 -5.66 1.18
C ASN A 202 -14.97 -4.29 0.74
N LYS A 203 -14.51 -3.48 1.68
CA LYS A 203 -13.94 -2.16 1.36
C LYS A 203 -12.51 -2.29 0.82
N ILE A 204 -12.19 -1.45 -0.17
CA ILE A 204 -10.83 -1.19 -0.62
C ILE A 204 -10.26 0.02 0.14
N ILE A 205 -8.95 0.02 0.39
CA ILE A 205 -8.20 1.18 0.88
C ILE A 205 -7.59 1.89 -0.34
N LEU A 206 -7.87 3.18 -0.48
CA LEU A 206 -7.12 4.05 -1.40
C LEU A 206 -6.15 4.87 -0.58
N ASN A 207 -4.88 4.49 -0.59
CA ASN A 207 -3.83 5.22 0.11
C ASN A 207 -3.25 6.29 -0.83
N LEU A 208 -3.18 7.53 -0.37
CA LEU A 208 -2.77 8.69 -1.18
C LEU A 208 -1.44 9.23 -0.65
N PRO A 209 -0.29 8.64 -1.05
CA PRO A 209 0.98 8.94 -0.41
C PRO A 209 1.56 10.28 -0.86
N ALA A 210 1.97 11.09 0.11
CA ALA A 210 2.92 12.17 -0.14
C ALA A 210 4.35 11.60 -0.25
N THR A 211 4.61 10.78 -1.28
CA THR A 211 5.92 10.15 -1.52
C THR A 211 7.06 11.16 -1.48
N VAL A 212 6.79 12.37 -1.99
CA VAL A 212 7.54 13.58 -1.68
C VAL A 212 6.53 14.64 -1.21
N GLU A 213 6.82 15.29 -0.09
CA GLU A 213 6.06 16.47 0.35
C GLU A 213 6.47 17.66 -0.53
N CYS A 214 5.54 18.19 -1.33
CA CYS A 214 5.84 19.17 -2.37
C CYS A 214 5.26 20.57 -2.13
N TYR A 215 4.17 20.68 -1.38
CA TYR A 215 3.43 21.93 -1.18
C TYR A 215 2.67 21.90 0.15
N THR A 216 2.27 23.09 0.63
CA THR A 216 1.47 23.32 1.85
C THR A 216 -0.03 23.22 1.61
#